data_AF-A0A0U2JE22-F1
#
_entry.id   AF-A0A0U2JE22-F1
#
_cell.length_a   1.000
_cell.length_b   1.000
_cell.length_c   1.000
_cell.angle_alpha   90.00
_cell.angle_beta   90.00
_cell.angle_gamma   90.00
#
_symmetry.space_group_name_H-M   'P 1'
#
loop_
_entity.id
_entity.type
_entity.pdbx_description
1 polymer ?
#
loop_
_entity_poly.entity_id
_entity_poly.type
_entity_poly.pdbx_seq_one_letter_code
_entity_poly.pdbx_strand_id
1 'polypeptide(L)'
;LGVHPMLIKGETGVDAELEAIALSTGEDGAGLVSKSEGTGWTALGPALAGPSNSWKIIKAAHDLKPLLVCCTRAALALQGPWFDTMVASYLLNPNRRTHSLESVAMDVLGYRVGIIRSQPEAEEPKDLFDVPPSATDQTAIAKAAEAATVAAKLAPILKSRLEEQGSLRLFEEVEMPLVPVLAEIERNGFVLDVAALEALSKELDGELGRMMETISRAAGEEFNI
;
A
#
# COMPACT_ATOMS: atom_id res chain seq x y z
N LEU A 1 16.98 -4.39 0.85
CA LEU A 1 16.07 -5.36 0.21
C LEU A 1 14.74 -4.67 -0.01
N GLY A 2 14.38 -4.40 -1.26
CA GLY A 2 13.04 -3.91 -1.60
C GLY A 2 12.02 -5.03 -1.49
N VAL A 3 10.86 -4.72 -0.93
CA VAL A 3 9.76 -5.66 -0.71
C VAL A 3 8.47 -5.01 -1.19
N HIS A 4 7.70 -5.73 -2.01
CA HIS A 4 6.40 -5.26 -2.48
C HIS A 4 5.40 -6.41 -2.51
N PRO A 5 4.17 -6.23 -1.99
CA PRO A 5 3.15 -7.27 -2.04
C PRO A 5 2.53 -7.35 -3.45
N MET A 6 2.09 -8.53 -3.83
CA MET A 6 1.17 -8.74 -4.95
C MET A 6 -0.13 -9.27 -4.35
N LEU A 7 -1.21 -8.50 -4.50
CA LEU A 7 -2.51 -8.76 -3.88
C LEU A 7 -3.48 -9.38 -4.89
N ILE A 8 -4.43 -10.15 -4.38
CA ILE A 8 -5.56 -10.63 -5.18
C ILE A 8 -6.37 -9.41 -5.65
N LYS A 9 -6.73 -9.41 -6.94
CA LYS A 9 -7.39 -8.27 -7.58
C LYS A 9 -8.77 -8.01 -6.98
N GLY A 10 -9.00 -6.77 -6.52
CA GLY A 10 -10.30 -6.30 -6.03
C GLY A 10 -10.39 -6.09 -4.52
N GLU A 11 -9.38 -6.54 -3.77
CA GLU A 11 -9.34 -6.37 -2.32
C GLU A 11 -8.38 -5.26 -1.92
N THR A 12 -8.74 -4.47 -0.89
CA THR A 12 -7.93 -3.35 -0.38
C THR A 12 -8.03 -3.27 1.14
N GLY A 13 -7.09 -2.58 1.77
CA GLY A 13 -7.07 -2.38 3.23
C GLY A 13 -6.94 -3.70 3.99
N VAL A 14 -7.71 -3.86 5.06
CA VAL A 14 -7.67 -5.04 5.93
C VAL A 14 -8.11 -6.32 5.23
N ASP A 15 -8.95 -6.23 4.19
CA ASP A 15 -9.48 -7.40 3.48
C ASP A 15 -8.55 -7.90 2.39
N ALA A 16 -7.50 -7.15 2.04
CA ALA A 16 -6.53 -7.55 1.04
C ALA A 16 -5.86 -8.90 1.36
N GLU A 17 -5.99 -9.84 0.43
CA GLU A 17 -5.27 -11.10 0.45
C GLU A 17 -4.00 -11.06 -0.39
N LEU A 18 -2.94 -11.59 0.20
CA LEU A 18 -1.62 -11.67 -0.40
C LEU A 18 -1.52 -12.91 -1.30
N GLU A 19 -1.24 -12.69 -2.58
CA GLU A 19 -1.03 -13.74 -3.57
C GLU A 19 0.45 -14.09 -3.75
N ALA A 20 1.33 -13.08 -3.72
CA ALA A 20 2.77 -13.24 -3.80
C ALA A 20 3.51 -12.06 -3.14
N ILE A 21 4.82 -12.20 -2.93
CA ILE A 21 5.72 -11.11 -2.54
C ILE A 21 6.84 -10.98 -3.57
N ALA A 22 7.05 -9.76 -4.05
CA ALA A 22 8.22 -9.40 -4.84
C ALA A 22 9.35 -8.90 -3.92
N LEU A 23 10.56 -9.39 -4.18
CA LEU A 23 11.79 -9.08 -3.45
C LEU A 23 12.86 -8.63 -4.44
N SER A 24 13.55 -7.53 -4.16
CA SER A 24 14.65 -7.06 -5.01
C SER A 24 15.83 -6.53 -4.20
N THR A 25 17.05 -6.77 -4.69
CA THR A 25 18.26 -6.11 -4.20
C THR A 25 18.47 -4.73 -4.83
N GLY A 26 17.77 -4.43 -5.93
CA GLY A 26 17.91 -3.20 -6.71
C GLY A 26 18.82 -3.35 -7.94
N GLU A 27 19.72 -4.33 -7.98
CA GLU A 27 20.71 -4.46 -9.06
C GLU A 27 20.37 -5.58 -10.06
N ASP A 28 19.96 -6.76 -9.57
CA ASP A 28 19.80 -7.99 -10.38
C ASP A 28 18.34 -8.35 -10.69
N GLY A 29 17.45 -7.35 -10.70
CA GLY A 29 16.01 -7.57 -10.87
C GLY A 29 15.30 -7.94 -9.56
N ALA A 30 14.07 -8.47 -9.68
CA ALA A 30 13.28 -8.88 -8.54
C ALA A 30 12.84 -10.35 -8.69
N GLY A 31 12.90 -11.10 -7.60
CA GLY A 31 12.27 -12.40 -7.48
C GLY A 31 10.84 -12.26 -6.97
N LEU A 32 9.93 -13.07 -7.50
CA LEU A 32 8.58 -13.20 -6.97
C LEU A 32 8.47 -14.54 -6.25
N VAL A 33 7.86 -14.56 -5.07
CA VAL A 33 7.53 -15.79 -4.34
C VAL A 33 6.02 -15.84 -4.15
N SER A 34 5.36 -16.81 -4.78
CA SER A 34 3.90 -16.97 -4.71
C SER A 34 3.50 -17.84 -3.53
N LYS A 35 2.33 -17.55 -2.95
CA LYS A 35 1.70 -18.38 -1.92
C LYS A 35 1.39 -19.79 -2.44
N SER A 36 1.17 -19.95 -3.74
CA SER A 36 0.93 -21.25 -4.38
C SER A 36 2.19 -22.14 -4.47
N GLU A 37 3.39 -21.57 -4.33
CA GLU A 37 4.67 -22.28 -4.42
C GLU A 37 5.04 -23.08 -3.15
N GLY A 38 4.13 -23.20 -2.17
CA GLY A 38 4.17 -24.12 -1.05
C GLY A 38 5.46 -24.08 -0.20
N THR A 39 6.49 -24.80 -0.62
CA THR A 39 7.81 -24.84 0.03
C THR A 39 8.53 -23.49 -0.01
N GLY A 40 8.45 -22.76 -1.13
CA GLY A 40 9.06 -21.43 -1.28
C GLY A 40 8.42 -20.38 -0.35
N TRP A 41 7.08 -20.41 -0.28
CA TRP A 41 6.31 -19.55 0.63
C TRP A 41 6.62 -19.82 2.11
N THR A 42 6.69 -21.09 2.48
CA THR A 42 6.95 -21.49 3.87
C THR A 42 8.38 -21.09 4.30
N ALA A 43 9.35 -21.18 3.39
CA ALA A 43 10.72 -20.76 3.64
C ALA A 43 10.90 -19.22 3.69
N LEU A 44 9.96 -18.47 3.11
CA LEU A 44 10.00 -17.01 3.09
C LEU A 44 9.82 -16.38 4.47
N GLY A 45 8.97 -16.97 5.33
CA GLY A 45 8.73 -16.50 6.70
C GLY A 45 10.03 -16.36 7.50
N PRO A 46 10.82 -17.44 7.67
CA PRO A 46 12.13 -17.38 8.32
C PRO A 46 13.11 -16.40 7.66
N ALA A 47 13.09 -16.27 6.34
CA ALA A 47 13.98 -15.35 5.61
C ALA A 47 13.64 -13.87 5.83
N LEU A 48 12.34 -13.52 5.92
CA LEU A 48 11.86 -12.17 6.17
C LEU A 48 11.92 -11.78 7.65
N ALA A 49 11.70 -12.74 8.55
CA ALA A 49 11.89 -12.57 9.99
C ALA A 49 13.39 -12.42 10.34
N GLY A 50 14.27 -13.03 9.55
CA GLY A 50 15.70 -13.15 9.84
C GLY A 50 15.97 -14.15 10.98
N PRO A 51 17.20 -14.70 11.09
CA PRO A 51 17.60 -15.44 12.29
C PRO A 51 17.38 -14.56 13.54
N SER A 52 16.91 -15.19 14.62
CA SER A 52 16.33 -14.51 15.78
C SER A 52 17.23 -13.52 16.52
N ASN A 53 18.48 -13.26 16.09
CA ASN A 53 19.43 -12.39 16.78
C ASN A 53 20.52 -11.71 15.91
N SER A 54 20.49 -11.72 14.56
CA SER A 54 21.65 -11.20 13.79
C SER A 54 21.39 -10.52 12.43
N TRP A 55 20.17 -10.55 11.92
CA TRP A 55 19.91 -10.05 10.55
C TRP A 55 19.63 -8.55 10.53
N LYS A 56 20.57 -7.77 9.95
CA LYS A 56 20.49 -6.30 9.85
C LYS A 56 20.04 -5.79 8.47
N ILE A 57 19.43 -6.64 7.62
CA ILE A 57 18.99 -6.17 6.31
C ILE A 57 17.76 -5.29 6.48
N ILE A 58 17.86 -4.07 5.96
CA ILE A 58 16.76 -3.12 5.86
C ILE A 58 15.80 -3.58 4.77
N LYS A 59 14.52 -3.70 5.13
CA LYS A 59 13.41 -3.98 4.20
C LYS A 59 12.80 -2.66 3.79
N ALA A 60 13.05 -2.27 2.55
CA ALA A 60 12.53 -1.05 1.94
C ALA A 60 11.18 -1.36 1.29
N ALA A 61 10.17 -0.57 1.59
CA ALA A 61 8.87 -0.62 0.95
C ALA A 61 8.41 0.79 0.56
N HIS A 62 7.40 0.86 -0.28
CA HIS A 62 6.67 2.09 -0.52
C HIS A 62 5.28 1.93 0.07
N ASP A 63 4.95 2.72 1.08
CA ASP A 63 3.77 2.50 1.94
C ASP A 63 3.83 1.14 2.65
N LEU A 64 4.59 1.11 3.75
CA LEU A 64 4.90 -0.10 4.50
C LEU A 64 3.68 -0.64 5.27
N LYS A 65 2.75 0.23 5.70
CA LYS A 65 1.61 -0.16 6.55
C LYS A 65 0.73 -1.23 5.87
N PRO A 66 0.21 -1.05 4.63
CA PRO A 66 -0.55 -2.09 3.95
C PRO A 66 0.22 -3.41 3.79
N LEU A 67 1.53 -3.34 3.52
CA LEU A 67 2.39 -4.53 3.42
C LEU A 67 2.44 -5.30 4.74
N LEU A 68 2.58 -4.62 5.89
CA LEU A 68 2.57 -5.26 7.21
C LEU A 68 1.22 -5.94 7.51
N VAL A 69 0.11 -5.29 7.14
CA VAL A 69 -1.24 -5.85 7.30
C VAL A 69 -1.38 -7.14 6.49
N CYS A 70 -1.02 -7.10 5.21
CA CYS A 70 -1.11 -8.24 4.30
C CYS A 70 -0.19 -9.40 4.72
N CYS A 71 1.07 -9.11 5.07
CA CYS A 71 2.02 -10.11 5.56
C CYS A 71 1.50 -10.81 6.81
N THR A 72 0.94 -10.07 7.77
CA THR A 72 0.46 -10.68 9.02
C THR A 72 -0.75 -11.58 8.78
N ARG A 73 -1.69 -11.19 7.90
CA ARG A 73 -2.82 -12.05 7.49
C ARG A 73 -2.34 -13.33 6.80
N ALA A 74 -1.26 -13.24 6.04
CA ALA A 74 -0.58 -14.36 5.41
C ALA A 74 0.28 -15.22 6.35
N ALA A 75 0.28 -14.95 7.66
CA ALA A 75 1.16 -15.58 8.65
C ALA A 75 2.66 -15.42 8.33
N LEU A 76 3.03 -14.34 7.62
CA LEU A 76 4.41 -13.95 7.34
C LEU A 76 4.83 -12.81 8.27
N ALA A 77 5.82 -13.06 9.11
CA ALA A 77 6.39 -12.04 9.98
C ALA A 77 7.46 -11.21 9.24
N LEU A 78 7.06 -10.08 8.66
CA LEU A 78 8.00 -9.11 8.07
C LEU A 78 8.66 -8.28 9.18
N GLN A 79 9.70 -8.81 9.81
CA GLN A 79 10.40 -8.11 10.90
C GLN A 79 11.35 -7.02 10.38
N GLY A 80 11.57 -5.98 11.20
CA GLY A 80 12.49 -4.89 10.90
C GLY A 80 13.97 -5.31 10.83
N PRO A 81 14.89 -4.36 10.58
CA PRO A 81 14.63 -2.94 10.37
C PRO A 81 13.91 -2.66 9.04
N TRP A 82 13.01 -1.67 9.04
CA TRP A 82 12.24 -1.27 7.87
C TRP A 82 12.65 0.12 7.38
N PHE A 83 12.30 0.43 6.13
CA PHE A 83 12.42 1.77 5.56
C PHE A 83 11.22 2.03 4.64
N ASP A 84 10.40 3.02 4.99
CA ASP A 84 9.27 3.43 4.16
C ASP A 84 9.65 4.63 3.29
N THR A 85 9.71 4.41 1.98
CA THR A 85 10.08 5.44 0.99
C THR A 85 9.01 6.52 0.82
N MET A 86 7.74 6.23 1.12
CA MET A 86 6.65 7.20 1.09
C MET A 86 6.80 8.18 2.27
N VAL A 87 7.00 7.64 3.47
CA VAL A 87 7.25 8.44 4.69
C VAL A 87 8.52 9.26 4.56
N ALA A 88 9.60 8.66 4.04
CA ALA A 88 10.84 9.39 3.78
C ALA A 88 10.62 10.55 2.80
N SER A 89 9.84 10.32 1.73
CA SER A 89 9.48 11.39 0.80
C SER A 89 8.64 12.48 1.45
N TYR A 90 7.74 12.16 2.38
CA TYR A 90 6.91 13.11 3.10
C TYR A 90 7.77 14.03 3.98
N LEU A 91 8.68 13.47 4.77
CA LEU A 91 9.57 14.27 5.62
C LEU A 91 10.50 15.19 4.82
N LEU A 92 10.92 14.77 3.62
CA LEU A 92 11.76 15.58 2.74
C LEU A 92 11.00 16.76 2.10
N ASN A 93 9.71 16.59 1.81
CA ASN A 93 8.89 17.67 1.26
C ASN A 93 7.39 17.46 1.54
N PRO A 94 6.88 17.90 2.70
CA PRO A 94 5.49 17.68 3.08
C PRO A 94 4.49 18.48 2.23
N ASN A 95 4.96 19.48 1.49
CA ASN A 95 4.13 20.30 0.59
C ASN A 95 3.93 19.65 -0.79
N ARG A 96 4.53 18.48 -1.05
CA ARG A 96 4.37 17.79 -2.33
C ARG A 96 2.92 17.32 -2.48
N ARG A 97 2.39 17.44 -3.70
CA ARG A 97 1.01 17.04 -4.02
C ARG A 97 0.74 15.54 -3.83
N THR A 98 1.72 14.69 -4.11
CA THR A 98 1.61 13.24 -4.01
C THR A 98 2.94 12.64 -3.58
N HIS A 99 2.90 11.57 -2.80
CA HIS A 99 4.07 10.79 -2.41
C HIS A 99 4.07 9.40 -3.04
N SER A 100 3.37 9.19 -4.15
CA SER A 100 3.30 7.89 -4.83
C SER A 100 4.65 7.44 -5.38
N LEU A 101 4.81 6.13 -5.55
CA LEU A 101 6.05 5.52 -6.01
C LEU A 101 6.49 6.08 -7.36
N GLU A 102 5.54 6.30 -8.28
CA GLU A 102 5.80 6.87 -9.60
C GLU A 102 6.37 8.28 -9.50
N SER A 103 5.78 9.13 -8.65
CA SER A 103 6.24 10.51 -8.47
C SER A 103 7.61 10.56 -7.82
N VAL A 104 7.83 9.75 -6.77
CA VAL A 104 9.12 9.72 -6.06
C VAL A 104 10.21 9.14 -6.95
N ALA A 105 9.93 8.08 -7.70
CA ALA A 105 10.88 7.47 -8.63
C ALA A 105 11.27 8.41 -9.76
N MET A 106 10.30 9.14 -10.35
CA MET A 106 10.59 10.10 -11.41
C MET A 106 11.49 11.22 -10.89
N ASP A 107 11.19 11.77 -9.71
CA ASP A 107 11.90 12.93 -9.18
C ASP A 107 13.30 12.59 -8.64
N VAL A 108 13.48 11.38 -8.09
CA VAL A 108 14.73 10.98 -7.44
C VAL A 108 15.64 10.20 -8.37
N LEU A 109 15.08 9.31 -9.22
CA LEU A 109 15.83 8.43 -10.10
C LEU A 109 15.76 8.84 -11.57
N GLY A 110 14.90 9.79 -11.96
CA GLY A 110 14.58 10.04 -13.37
C GLY A 110 13.87 8.86 -14.03
N TYR A 111 13.27 7.96 -13.23
CA TYR A 111 12.69 6.70 -13.70
C TYR A 111 11.17 6.77 -13.67
N ARG A 112 10.55 6.51 -14.82
CA ARG A 112 9.08 6.43 -14.93
C ARG A 112 8.63 4.99 -14.75
N VAL A 113 8.06 4.72 -13.58
CA VAL A 113 7.45 3.44 -13.22
C VAL A 113 6.28 3.12 -14.15
N GLY A 114 6.12 1.84 -14.50
CA GLY A 114 5.04 1.37 -15.37
C GLY A 114 5.34 1.44 -16.86
N ILE A 115 6.59 1.74 -17.28
CA ILE A 115 7.03 1.57 -18.69
C ILE A 115 7.52 0.13 -18.95
N ILE A 116 7.04 -0.87 -18.22
CA ILE A 116 7.14 -2.23 -18.71
C ILE A 116 6.15 -2.34 -19.86
N ARG A 117 6.65 -2.07 -21.07
CA ARG A 117 5.96 -2.39 -22.32
C ARG A 117 5.77 -3.90 -22.32
N SER A 118 4.56 -4.36 -22.02
CA SER A 118 4.08 -5.58 -22.67
C SER A 118 4.33 -5.40 -24.16
N GLN A 119 4.90 -6.41 -24.81
CA GLN A 119 4.95 -6.41 -26.27
C GLN A 119 3.54 -6.09 -26.81
N PRO A 120 3.42 -5.39 -27.95
CA PRO A 120 2.12 -5.13 -28.55
C PRO A 120 1.60 -6.44 -29.16
N GLU A 121 1.14 -7.37 -28.33
CA GLU A 121 0.18 -8.36 -28.78
C GLU A 121 -1.14 -7.60 -28.94
N ALA A 122 -1.65 -7.62 -30.17
CA ALA A 122 -2.87 -6.94 -30.55
C ALA A 122 -3.98 -7.23 -29.53
N GLU A 123 -4.53 -6.17 -28.92
CA GLU A 123 -5.71 -6.30 -28.06
C GLU A 123 -6.89 -6.70 -28.93
N GLU A 124 -7.19 -8.00 -28.98
CA GLU A 124 -8.52 -8.48 -29.33
C GLU A 124 -9.51 -8.01 -28.24
N PRO A 125 -10.73 -7.58 -28.61
CA PRO A 125 -11.69 -7.06 -27.65
C PRO A 125 -12.10 -8.17 -26.67
N LYS A 126 -11.77 -7.99 -25.38
CA LYS A 126 -12.12 -8.95 -24.32
C LYS A 126 -13.63 -8.90 -24.04
N ASP A 127 -14.26 -10.06 -24.03
CA ASP A 127 -15.65 -10.24 -23.64
C ASP A 127 -15.86 -9.94 -22.15
N LEU A 128 -17.05 -9.43 -21.83
CA LEU A 128 -17.46 -8.95 -20.50
C LEU A 128 -17.48 -10.02 -19.39
N PHE A 129 -17.11 -11.27 -19.70
CA PHE A 129 -17.21 -12.45 -18.84
C PHE A 129 -15.87 -13.15 -18.58
N ASP A 130 -14.74 -12.50 -18.86
CA ASP A 130 -13.42 -13.10 -18.61
C ASP A 130 -13.13 -13.27 -17.10
N VAL A 131 -12.68 -14.49 -16.78
CA VAL A 131 -12.33 -15.03 -15.46
C VAL A 131 -11.30 -14.14 -14.74
N PRO A 132 -11.34 -14.00 -13.39
CA PRO A 132 -10.39 -13.16 -12.68
C PRO A 132 -8.95 -13.69 -12.84
N PRO A 133 -7.94 -12.80 -12.99
CA PRO A 133 -6.55 -13.21 -13.14
C PRO A 133 -6.04 -13.89 -11.87
N SER A 134 -5.41 -15.06 -12.04
CA SER A 134 -4.63 -15.77 -11.03
C SER A 134 -3.17 -15.29 -11.04
N ALA A 135 -2.35 -15.83 -10.13
CA ALA A 135 -0.90 -15.64 -9.94
C ALA A 135 0.00 -15.79 -11.19
N THR A 136 -0.60 -15.97 -12.36
CA THR A 136 -0.01 -16.02 -13.69
C THR A 136 -0.16 -14.71 -14.48
N ASP A 137 -0.77 -13.65 -13.93
CA ASP A 137 -0.81 -12.33 -14.58
C ASP A 137 0.59 -11.72 -14.63
N GLN A 138 1.27 -11.92 -15.76
CA GLN A 138 2.62 -11.42 -16.00
C GLN A 138 2.73 -9.90 -15.81
N THR A 139 1.65 -9.16 -16.02
CA THR A 139 1.62 -7.71 -15.81
C THR A 139 1.65 -7.37 -14.32
N ALA A 140 0.86 -8.08 -13.50
CA ALA A 140 0.86 -7.89 -12.05
C ALA A 140 2.22 -8.26 -11.43
N ILE A 141 2.81 -9.37 -11.88
CA ILE A 141 4.15 -9.81 -11.49
C ILE A 141 5.20 -8.74 -11.82
N ALA A 142 5.20 -8.27 -13.07
CA ALA A 142 6.15 -7.27 -13.54
C ALA A 142 6.03 -5.95 -12.77
N LYS A 143 4.82 -5.51 -12.46
CA LYS A 143 4.56 -4.32 -11.64
C LYS A 143 5.06 -4.48 -10.20
N ALA A 144 4.77 -5.62 -9.56
CA ALA A 144 5.25 -5.88 -8.20
C ALA A 144 6.79 -5.95 -8.14
N ALA A 145 7.41 -6.61 -9.13
CA ALA A 145 8.85 -6.69 -9.30
C ALA A 145 9.49 -5.31 -9.49
N GLU A 146 8.93 -4.49 -10.39
CA GLU A 146 9.37 -3.11 -10.63
C GLU A 146 9.29 -2.29 -9.35
N ALA A 147 8.14 -2.36 -8.66
CA ALA A 147 7.92 -1.59 -7.44
C ALA A 147 8.90 -1.97 -6.32
N ALA A 148 9.15 -3.27 -6.10
CA ALA A 148 10.17 -3.74 -5.16
C ALA A 148 11.57 -3.23 -5.53
N THR A 149 11.93 -3.29 -6.82
CA THR A 149 13.24 -2.81 -7.31
C THR A 149 13.40 -1.30 -7.09
N VAL A 150 12.37 -0.52 -7.42
CA VAL A 150 12.39 0.94 -7.28
C VAL A 150 12.47 1.33 -5.81
N ALA A 151 11.70 0.69 -4.92
CA ALA A 151 11.80 0.91 -3.47
C ALA A 151 13.22 0.61 -2.94
N ALA A 152 13.86 -0.48 -3.40
CA ALA A 152 15.22 -0.82 -3.03
C ALA A 152 16.23 0.27 -3.44
N LYS A 153 16.09 0.84 -4.64
CA LYS A 153 16.95 1.91 -5.18
C LYS A 153 16.71 3.25 -4.50
N LEU A 154 15.46 3.57 -4.17
CA LEU A 154 15.09 4.83 -3.53
C LEU A 154 15.60 4.92 -2.10
N ALA A 155 15.51 3.83 -1.33
CA ALA A 155 15.82 3.82 0.10
C ALA A 155 17.18 4.44 0.48
N PRO A 156 18.34 4.02 -0.11
CA PRO A 156 19.63 4.60 0.26
C PRO A 156 19.73 6.09 -0.10
N ILE A 157 19.15 6.51 -1.22
CA ILE A 157 19.19 7.91 -1.67
C ILE A 157 18.35 8.80 -0.76
N LEU A 158 17.12 8.36 -0.44
CA LEU A 158 16.24 9.09 0.46
C LEU A 158 16.80 9.15 1.88
N LYS A 159 17.47 8.08 2.35
CA LYS A 159 18.17 8.08 3.63
C LYS A 159 19.27 9.16 3.68
N SER A 160 20.14 9.22 2.66
CA SER A 160 21.17 10.27 2.58
C SER A 160 20.57 11.67 2.63
N ARG A 161 19.48 11.91 1.87
CA ARG A 161 18.80 13.21 1.87
C ARG A 161 18.18 13.55 3.23
N LEU A 162 17.63 12.55 3.95
CA LEU A 162 17.10 12.75 5.30
C LEU A 162 18.22 13.10 6.31
N GLU A 163 19.40 12.49 6.16
CA GLU A 163 20.58 12.82 6.95
C GLU A 163 21.03 14.25 6.67
N GLU A 164 21.17 14.63 5.40
CA GLU A 164 21.56 15.97 4.96
C GLU A 164 20.57 17.06 5.44
N GLN A 165 19.27 16.77 5.44
CA GLN A 165 18.23 17.68 5.94
C GLN A 165 18.14 17.72 7.47
N GLY A 166 18.74 16.76 8.18
CA GLY A 166 18.65 16.62 9.64
C GLY A 166 17.34 15.98 10.13
N SER A 167 16.55 15.37 9.24
CA SER A 167 15.28 14.70 9.55
C SER A 167 15.41 13.19 9.80
N LEU A 168 16.61 12.60 9.66
CA LEU A 168 16.80 11.15 9.83
C LEU A 168 16.36 10.66 11.22
N ARG A 169 16.69 11.39 12.29
CA ARG A 169 16.28 10.97 13.65
C ARG A 169 14.78 10.93 13.83
N LEU A 170 14.06 11.91 13.30
CA LEU A 170 12.59 11.91 13.31
C LEU A 170 12.04 10.70 12.54
N PHE A 171 12.63 10.39 11.38
CA PHE A 171 12.27 9.21 10.61
C PHE A 171 12.49 7.91 11.39
N GLU A 172 13.67 7.70 11.97
CA GLU A 172 14.04 6.43 12.62
C GLU A 172 13.44 6.25 14.03
N GLU A 173 13.33 7.33 14.81
CA GLU A 173 12.90 7.27 16.23
C GLU A 173 11.39 7.49 16.42
N VAL A 174 10.70 8.10 15.45
CA VAL A 174 9.27 8.45 15.57
C VAL A 174 8.43 7.83 14.46
N GLU A 175 8.73 8.15 13.20
CA GLU A 175 7.85 7.75 12.09
C GLU A 175 7.89 6.23 11.84
N MET A 176 9.09 5.64 11.73
CA MET A 176 9.21 4.20 11.45
C MET A 176 8.66 3.31 12.57
N PRO A 177 8.84 3.62 13.87
CA PRO A 177 8.17 2.90 14.96
C PRO A 177 6.64 3.06 14.98
N LEU A 178 6.10 4.16 14.44
CA LEU A 178 4.65 4.40 14.39
C LEU A 178 3.95 3.55 13.33
N VAL A 179 4.59 3.27 12.19
CA VAL A 179 4.01 2.46 11.10
C VAL A 179 3.42 1.12 11.57
N PRO A 180 4.15 0.24 12.30
CA PRO A 180 3.58 -1.03 12.77
C PRO A 180 2.45 -0.84 13.79
N VAL A 181 2.47 0.21 14.61
CA VAL A 181 1.38 0.53 15.54
C VAL A 181 0.11 0.89 14.77
N LEU A 182 0.21 1.70 13.72
CA LEU A 182 -0.92 2.04 12.86
C LEU A 182 -1.46 0.81 12.12
N ALA A 183 -0.57 -0.09 11.66
CA ALA A 183 -1.00 -1.36 11.07
C ALA A 183 -1.77 -2.24 12.06
N GLU A 184 -1.40 -2.25 13.33
CA GLU A 184 -2.11 -2.98 14.39
C GLU A 184 -3.48 -2.34 14.70
N ILE A 185 -3.54 -1.01 14.83
CA ILE A 185 -4.81 -0.28 15.02
C ILE A 185 -5.77 -0.58 13.87
N GLU A 186 -5.28 -0.53 12.62
CA GLU A 186 -6.09 -0.81 11.43
C GLU A 186 -6.63 -2.24 11.45
N ARG A 187 -5.81 -3.23 11.82
CA ARG A 187 -6.23 -4.63 11.92
C ARG A 187 -7.22 -4.90 13.05
N ASN A 188 -7.08 -4.20 14.16
CA ASN A 188 -8.00 -4.34 15.29
C ASN A 188 -9.38 -3.76 14.94
N GLY A 189 -9.41 -2.72 14.10
CA GLY A 189 -10.63 -2.01 13.74
C GLY A 189 -11.29 -1.37 14.96
N PHE A 190 -12.56 -1.01 14.81
CA PHE A 190 -13.39 -0.49 15.87
C PHE A 190 -14.80 -1.08 15.79
N VAL A 191 -15.41 -1.31 16.95
CA VAL A 191 -16.78 -1.84 17.02
C VAL A 191 -17.76 -0.69 16.81
N LEU A 192 -18.71 -0.88 15.90
CA LEU A 192 -19.77 0.09 15.60
C LEU A 192 -21.10 -0.35 16.20
N ASP A 193 -21.81 0.58 16.82
CA ASP A 193 -23.22 0.41 17.17
C ASP A 193 -24.09 0.78 15.96
N VAL A 194 -24.43 -0.24 15.17
CA VAL A 194 -25.22 -0.08 13.96
C VAL A 194 -26.64 0.43 14.28
N ALA A 195 -27.22 0.02 15.40
CA ALA A 195 -28.57 0.44 15.77
C ALA A 195 -28.62 1.93 16.13
N ALA A 196 -27.60 2.43 16.85
CA ALA A 196 -27.46 3.86 17.12
C ALA A 196 -27.26 4.68 15.84
N LEU A 197 -26.46 4.18 14.89
CA LEU A 197 -26.26 4.83 13.58
C LEU A 197 -27.55 4.85 12.75
N GLU A 198 -28.34 3.77 12.75
CA GLU A 198 -29.64 3.73 12.08
C GLU A 198 -30.66 4.69 12.72
N ALA A 199 -30.64 4.82 14.04
CA ALA A 199 -31.49 5.78 14.74
C ALA A 199 -31.11 7.23 14.37
N LEU A 200 -29.82 7.54 14.36
CA LEU A 200 -29.30 8.85 13.94
C LEU A 200 -29.66 9.16 12.48
N SER A 201 -29.56 8.17 11.57
CA SER A 201 -29.95 8.34 10.17
C SER A 201 -31.41 8.77 10.04
N LYS A 202 -32.33 8.11 10.77
CA LYS A 202 -33.76 8.45 10.74
C LYS A 202 -34.06 9.83 11.32
N GLU A 203 -33.32 10.23 12.36
CA GLU A 203 -33.44 11.56 12.94
C GLU A 203 -33.03 12.64 11.93
N LEU A 204 -31.88 12.46 11.28
CA LEU A 204 -31.38 13.36 10.25
C LEU A 204 -32.32 13.44 9.04
N ASP A 205 -32.88 12.32 8.59
CA ASP A 205 -33.89 12.30 7.51
C ASP A 205 -35.13 13.14 7.89
N GLY A 206 -35.58 13.04 9.15
CA GLY A 206 -36.69 13.84 9.67
C GLY A 206 -36.36 15.34 9.79
N GLU A 207 -35.11 15.69 10.11
CA GLU A 207 -34.65 17.08 10.10
C GLU A 207 -34.56 17.65 8.69
N LEU A 208 -33.99 16.89 7.74
CA LEU A 208 -33.92 17.25 6.34
C LEU A 208 -35.30 17.52 5.76
N GLY A 209 -36.29 16.64 6.03
CA GLY A 209 -37.67 16.85 5.60
C GLY A 209 -38.27 18.17 6.12
N ARG A 210 -38.08 18.47 7.41
CA ARG A 210 -38.54 19.73 8.03
C ARG A 210 -37.87 20.97 7.43
N MET A 211 -36.57 20.87 7.11
CA MET A 211 -35.83 21.96 6.47
C MET A 211 -36.30 22.17 5.04
N MET A 212 -36.48 21.11 4.25
CA MET A 212 -37.01 21.16 2.89
C MET A 212 -38.39 21.83 2.86
N GLU A 213 -39.31 21.43 3.75
CA GLU A 213 -40.62 22.07 3.86
C GLU A 213 -40.53 23.56 4.19
N THR A 214 -39.58 23.94 5.04
CA THR A 214 -39.37 25.34 5.42
C THR A 214 -38.85 26.16 4.23
N ILE A 215 -37.91 25.59 3.47
CA ILE A 215 -37.31 26.23 2.29
C ILE A 215 -38.35 26.37 1.17
N SER A 216 -39.06 25.31 0.82
CA SER A 216 -40.10 25.36 -0.22
C SER A 216 -41.20 26.35 0.13
N ARG A 217 -41.59 26.43 1.41
CA ARG A 217 -42.57 27.42 1.89
C ARG A 217 -42.07 28.85 1.82
N ALA A 218 -40.80 29.08 2.12
CA ALA A 218 -40.18 30.40 2.00
C ALA A 218 -40.02 30.83 0.53
N ALA A 219 -39.74 29.89 -0.36
CA ALA A 219 -39.60 30.11 -1.81
C ALA A 219 -40.96 30.22 -2.54
N GLY A 220 -42.01 29.60 -2.00
CA GLY A 220 -43.34 29.57 -2.60
C GLY A 220 -43.54 28.47 -3.66
N GLU A 221 -42.53 27.65 -3.90
CA GLU A 221 -42.55 26.51 -4.82
C GLU A 221 -41.60 25.40 -4.35
N GLU A 222 -41.82 24.17 -4.82
CA GLU A 222 -40.88 23.07 -4.62
C GLU A 222 -39.81 23.09 -5.71
N PHE A 223 -38.54 22.99 -5.30
CA PHE A 223 -37.39 22.89 -6.20
C PHE A 223 -36.31 22.01 -5.58
N ASN A 224 -35.38 21.54 -6.40
CA ASN A 224 -34.29 20.70 -5.92
C ASN A 224 -33.22 21.55 -5.22
N ILE A 225 -32.77 21.10 -4.05
CA ILE A 225 -31.78 21.79 -3.20
C ILE A 225 -30.40 21.16 -3.41
#